data_AF-A0A2M8IUF6-F1
#
_entry.id   AF-A0A2M8IUF6-F1
#
_cell.length_a   1.000
_cell.length_b   1.000
_cell.length_c   1.000
_cell.angle_alpha   90.00
_cell.angle_beta   90.00
_cell.angle_gamma   90.00
#
_symmetry.space_group_name_H-M   'P 1'
#
loop_
_entity.id
_entity.type
_entity.pdbx_description
1 polymer ?
#
loop_
_entity_poly.entity_id
_entity_poly.type
_entity_poly.pdbx_seq_one_letter_code
_entity_poly.pdbx_strand_id
1 'polypeptide(L)'
;MIFWILASLIALGVAGLLALTLLRTRSAAAPEPAAAYDLRVYRDQLKEIDRDLARGTIAEADAERVRTEVARRILAADTRIRAAA
;
A
#
# COMPACT_ATOMS: atom_id res chain seq x y z
N MET A 1 -25.06 -41.68 -16.17
CA MET A 1 -24.41 -40.69 -17.05
C MET A 1 -24.68 -39.26 -16.61
N ILE A 2 -25.94 -38.86 -16.41
CA ILE A 2 -26.30 -37.51 -15.94
C ILE A 2 -25.62 -37.08 -14.63
N PHE A 3 -25.45 -38.01 -13.68
CA PHE A 3 -24.69 -37.78 -12.45
C PHE A 3 -23.25 -37.33 -12.72
N TRP A 4 -22.53 -38.07 -13.57
CA TRP A 4 -21.14 -37.76 -13.91
C TRP A 4 -20.99 -36.44 -14.68
N ILE A 5 -21.99 -36.11 -15.51
CA ILE A 5 -22.05 -34.81 -16.21
C ILE A 5 -22.22 -33.68 -15.18
N LEU A 6 -23.18 -33.82 -14.26
CA LEU A 6 -23.46 -32.81 -13.25
C LEU A 6 -22.28 -32.63 -12.28
N ALA A 7 -21.69 -33.73 -11.82
CA ALA A 7 -20.52 -33.74 -10.95
C ALA A 7 -19.31 -33.05 -11.60
N SER A 8 -19.04 -33.37 -12.88
CA SER A 8 -17.94 -32.74 -13.63
C SER A 8 -18.18 -31.25 -13.85
N LEU A 9 -19.43 -30.85 -14.13
CA LEU A 9 -19.79 -29.45 -14.36
C LEU A 9 -19.63 -28.61 -13.08
N ILE A 10 -20.05 -29.14 -11.93
CA ILE A 10 -19.86 -28.50 -10.63
C ILE A 10 -18.36 -28.41 -10.29
N ALA A 11 -17.61 -29.51 -10.49
CA ALA A 11 -16.17 -29.53 -10.23
C ALA A 11 -15.41 -28.50 -11.08
N LEU A 12 -15.72 -28.41 -12.38
CA LEU A 12 -15.13 -27.41 -13.28
C LEU A 12 -15.55 -25.99 -12.91
N GLY A 13 -16.80 -25.78 -12.47
CA GLY A 13 -17.27 -24.48 -11.99
C GLY A 13 -16.48 -24.01 -10.76
N VAL A 14 -16.31 -24.89 -9.77
CA VAL A 14 -15.52 -24.60 -8.56
C VAL A 14 -14.05 -24.36 -8.92
N ALA A 15 -13.45 -25.23 -9.75
CA ALA A 15 -12.06 -25.05 -10.20
C ALA A 15 -11.87 -23.74 -10.98
N GLY A 16 -12.83 -23.35 -11.81
CA GLY A 16 -12.83 -22.10 -12.55
C GLY A 16 -12.93 -20.87 -11.64
N LEU A 17 -13.80 -20.91 -10.62
CA LEU A 17 -13.89 -19.85 -9.61
C LEU A 17 -12.58 -19.74 -8.82
N LEU A 18 -12.00 -20.85 -8.38
CA LEU A 18 -10.71 -20.86 -7.68
C LEU A 18 -9.59 -20.30 -8.58
N ALA A 19 -9.53 -20.73 -9.84
CA ALA A 19 -8.56 -20.20 -10.81
C ALA A 19 -8.76 -18.69 -11.03
N LEU A 20 -10.01 -18.22 -11.17
CA LEU A 20 -10.32 -16.79 -11.30
C LEU A 20 -9.87 -16.00 -10.07
N THR A 21 -10.11 -16.51 -8.86
CA THR A 21 -9.64 -15.86 -7.63
C THR A 21 -8.11 -15.80 -7.58
N LEU A 22 -7.43 -16.90 -7.89
CA LEU A 22 -5.97 -16.98 -7.85
C LEU A 22 -5.32 -16.08 -8.91
N LEU A 23 -5.90 -16.01 -10.10
CA LEU A 23 -5.48 -15.10 -11.17
C LEU A 23 -5.76 -13.63 -10.82
N ARG A 24 -6.91 -13.31 -10.22
CA ARG A 24 -7.20 -11.94 -9.71
C ARG A 24 -6.24 -11.53 -8.61
N THR A 25 -5.87 -12.42 -7.69
CA THR A 25 -4.88 -12.13 -6.65
C THR A 25 -3.49 -11.94 -7.25
N ARG A 26 -3.16 -12.63 -8.35
CA ARG A 26 -1.89 -12.43 -9.08
C ARG A 26 -1.86 -11.12 -9.88
N SER A 27 -3.00 -10.67 -10.41
CA SER A 27 -3.13 -9.32 -10.99
C SER A 27 -3.17 -8.22 -9.93
N ALA A 28 -3.60 -8.53 -8.71
CA ALA A 28 -3.48 -7.69 -7.52
C ALA A 28 -2.15 -7.92 -6.75
N ALA A 29 -1.21 -8.69 -7.32
CA ALA A 29 0.15 -8.86 -6.81
C ALA A 29 1.11 -7.81 -7.38
N ALA A 30 0.59 -6.66 -7.81
CA ALA A 30 1.17 -5.43 -7.32
C ALA A 30 0.45 -5.16 -5.99
N PRO A 31 1.04 -5.51 -4.82
CA PRO A 31 0.50 -4.98 -3.58
C PRO A 31 0.36 -3.48 -3.80
N GLU A 32 -0.74 -2.87 -3.36
CA GLU A 32 -0.81 -1.42 -3.16
C GLU A 32 0.56 -1.05 -2.58
N PRO A 33 1.43 -0.33 -3.33
CA PRO A 33 2.84 -0.41 -3.05
C PRO A 33 2.99 0.02 -1.61
N ALA A 34 3.63 -0.77 -0.74
CA ALA A 34 3.77 -0.39 0.67
C ALA A 34 4.26 1.07 0.80
N ALA A 35 5.03 1.52 -0.20
CA ALA A 35 5.43 2.89 -0.41
C ALA A 35 4.28 3.93 -0.59
N ALA A 36 3.15 3.61 -1.22
CA ALA A 36 1.96 4.46 -1.31
C ALA A 36 1.25 4.60 0.05
N TYR A 37 1.17 3.52 0.84
CA TYR A 37 0.70 3.59 2.22
C TYR A 37 1.64 4.44 3.09
N ASP A 38 2.96 4.19 3.02
CA ASP A 38 4.00 4.94 3.72
C ASP A 38 3.95 6.44 3.41
N LEU A 39 3.68 6.79 2.14
CA LEU A 39 3.60 8.18 1.70
C LEU A 39 2.50 8.97 2.42
N ARG A 40 1.34 8.34 2.68
CA ARG A 40 0.27 8.99 3.45
C ARG A 40 0.69 9.23 4.89
N VAL A 41 1.33 8.25 5.51
CA VAL A 41 1.82 8.35 6.90
C VAL A 41 2.85 9.47 7.01
N TYR A 42 3.83 9.56 6.10
CA TYR A 42 4.83 10.63 6.13
C TYR A 42 4.21 12.02 5.94
N ARG A 43 3.17 12.16 5.12
CA ARG A 43 2.43 13.43 4.97
C ARG A 43 1.72 13.85 6.25
N ASP A 44 1.15 12.89 6.98
CA ASP A 44 0.50 13.17 8.25
C ASP A 44 1.52 13.49 9.35
N GLN A 45 2.70 12.87 9.34
CA GLN A 45 3.81 13.23 10.23
C GLN A 45 4.26 14.69 10.05
N LEU A 46 4.31 15.21 8.82
CA LEU A 46 4.63 16.62 8.60
C LEU A 46 3.62 17.55 9.28
N LYS A 47 2.32 17.25 9.15
CA LYS A 47 1.27 18.03 9.82
C LYS A 47 1.36 17.94 11.33
N GLU A 48 1.75 16.79 11.86
CA GLU A 48 1.96 16.60 13.30
C GLU A 48 3.13 17.45 13.81
N ILE A 49 4.25 17.47 13.09
CA ILE A 49 5.41 18.33 13.40
C ILE A 49 5.00 19.80 13.38
N ASP A 50 4.23 20.24 12.38
CA ASP A 50 3.73 21.62 12.30
C ASP A 50 2.87 21.99 13.51
N ARG A 51 2.01 21.07 13.94
CA ARG A 51 1.14 21.23 15.10
C ARG A 51 1.94 21.25 16.40
N ASP A 52 2.96 20.40 16.54
CA ASP A 52 3.84 20.37 17.71
C ASP A 52 4.69 21.63 17.83
N LEU A 53 5.18 22.14 16.70
CA LEU A 53 5.88 23.43 16.63
C LEU A 53 4.95 24.57 17.01
N ALA A 54 3.73 24.61 16.48
CA ALA A 54 2.73 25.63 16.83
C ALA A 54 2.34 25.58 18.31
N ARG A 55 2.37 24.40 18.94
CA ARG A 55 2.17 24.21 20.38
C ARG A 55 3.41 24.53 21.23
N GLY A 56 4.56 24.81 20.61
CA GLY A 56 5.83 25.01 21.31
C GLY A 56 6.32 23.77 22.05
N THR A 57 5.86 22.57 21.65
CA THR A 57 6.26 21.30 22.28
C THR A 57 7.64 20.85 21.80
N ILE A 58 8.07 21.32 20.63
CA ILE A 58 9.39 21.06 20.04
C ILE A 58 10.05 22.38 19.65
N ALA A 59 11.38 22.44 19.70
CA ALA A 59 12.15 23.59 19.25
C ALA A 59 12.12 23.71 17.72
N GLU A 60 12.24 24.93 17.20
CA GLU A 60 12.23 25.20 15.76
C GLU A 60 13.34 24.45 15.01
N ALA A 61 14.55 24.43 15.57
CA ALA A 61 15.69 23.71 15.01
C ALA A 61 15.44 22.18 14.92
N ASP A 62 14.75 21.61 15.91
CA ASP A 62 14.39 20.19 15.89
C ASP A 62 13.28 19.91 14.89
N ALA A 63 12.27 20.78 14.81
CA ALA A 63 11.19 20.68 13.84
C ALA A 63 11.73 20.70 12.40
N GLU A 64 12.65 21.62 12.08
CA GLU A 64 13.26 21.74 10.75
C GLU A 64 14.11 20.51 10.40
N ARG A 65 14.89 20.01 11.37
CA ARG A 65 15.70 18.79 11.19
C ARG A 65 14.82 17.57 10.90
N VAL A 66 13.74 17.40 11.66
CA VAL A 66 12.83 16.26 11.49
C VAL A 66 12.04 16.39 10.17
N ARG A 67 11.54 17.58 9.82
CA ARG A 67 10.88 17.81 8.51
C ARG A 67 11.78 17.42 7.34
N THR A 68 13.06 17.78 7.39
CA THR A 68 14.04 17.45 6.35
C THR A 68 14.21 15.94 6.19
N GLU A 69 14.28 15.20 7.29
CA GLU A 69 14.40 13.74 7.27
C GLU A 69 13.11 13.07 6.76
N VAL A 70 11.93 13.54 7.16
CA VAL A 70 10.64 13.03 6.65
C VAL A 70 10.48 13.33 5.16
N ALA A 71 10.87 14.52 4.69
CA ALA A 71 10.86 14.86 3.27
C ALA A 71 11.79 13.96 2.45
N ARG A 72 12.97 13.62 2.97
CA ARG A 72 13.87 12.65 2.35
C ARG A 72 13.23 11.26 2.22
N ARG A 73 12.52 10.79 3.26
CA ARG A 73 11.80 9.50 3.24
C ARG A 73 10.65 9.50 2.24
N ILE A 74 9.95 10.61 2.10
CA ILE A 74 8.91 10.81 1.08
C ILE A 74 9.50 10.64 -0.33
N LEU A 75 10.62 11.30 -0.63
CA LEU A 75 11.27 11.19 -1.94
C LEU A 75 11.75 9.76 -2.22
N ALA A 76 12.30 9.08 -1.21
CA ALA A 76 12.72 7.68 -1.34
C ALA A 76 11.52 6.74 -1.58
N ALA A 77 10.39 6.97 -0.90
CA ALA A 77 9.15 6.21 -1.13
C ALA A 77 8.58 6.48 -2.53
N ASP A 78 8.51 7.73 -2.98
CA ASP A 78 8.06 8.10 -4.33
C ASP A 78 8.92 7.43 -5.42
N THR A 79 10.24 7.41 -5.23
CA THR A 79 11.16 6.73 -6.15
C THR A 79 10.89 5.23 -6.24
N ARG A 80 10.60 4.57 -5.10
CA ARG A 80 10.24 3.13 -5.08
C ARG A 80 8.90 2.87 -5.77
N ILE A 81 7.90 3.75 -5.61
CA ILE A 81 6.62 3.65 -6.32
C ILE A 81 6.87 3.76 -7.83
N ARG A 82 7.62 4.78 -8.27
CA ARG A 82 7.95 4.98 -9.70
C ARG A 82 8.75 3.82 -10.31
N ALA A 83 9.62 3.17 -9.53
CA ALA A 83 10.39 2.02 -10.00
C ALA A 83 9.58 0.71 -10.03
N ALA A 84 8.47 0.64 -9.29
CA ALA A 84 7.57 -0.51 -9.25
C ALA A 84 6.36 -0.39 -10.19
N ALA A 85 6.13 0.80 -10.76
CA ALA A 85 5.12 1.08 -11.80
C ALA A 85 5.68 0.81 -13.20
#